data_AF-X1LLA2-F1
#
_entry.id   AF-X1LLA2-F1
#
_cell.length_a   1.000
_cell.length_b   1.000
_cell.length_c   1.000
_cell.angle_alpha   90.00
_cell.angle_beta   90.00
_cell.angle_gamma   90.00
#
_symmetry.space_group_name_H-M   'P 1'
#
loop_
_entity.id
_entity.type
_entity.pdbx_description
1 polymer ?
#
loop_
_entity_poly.entity_id
_entity_poly.type
_entity_poly.pdbx_seq_one_letter_code
_entity_poly.pdbx_strand_id
1 'polypeptide(L)'
;MTNKKPKDIDEYKKWLKEKHKIEISVKTQKYYESVATRVKLDLEKSDFWIQLTENLREYDGDYLAKTGYRLLTHGFKPELHIKPFDSFLLKTFRKNIIENKCWPDEPKDRWVLPNNWYSRINDIIRTLFEVKYLDGVEFMISKVKSICEEHSMGCKVSLEATEEGYYAAHLYIRKEFEIPKVTWDTEWIDVSIEIQITTQI
;
A
#
# COMPACT_ATOMS: atom_id res chain seq x y z
N MET A 1 -30.79 -16.84 8.97
CA MET A 1 -29.33 -17.13 8.98
C MET A 1 -28.78 -16.52 10.25
N THR A 2 -28.10 -17.31 11.07
CA THR A 2 -27.49 -16.83 12.31
C THR A 2 -26.43 -15.78 11.96
N ASN A 3 -26.58 -14.56 12.48
CA ASN A 3 -25.62 -13.44 12.34
C ASN A 3 -24.31 -13.70 13.12
N LYS A 4 -23.81 -14.93 13.05
CA LYS A 4 -22.60 -15.34 13.76
C LYS A 4 -21.42 -14.67 13.08
N LYS A 5 -20.69 -13.87 13.85
CA LYS A 5 -19.49 -13.17 13.41
C LYS A 5 -18.42 -14.20 13.00
N PRO A 6 -17.88 -14.15 11.77
CA PRO A 6 -16.78 -15.03 11.36
C PRO A 6 -15.59 -14.89 12.31
N LYS A 7 -15.05 -16.01 12.77
CA LYS A 7 -13.94 -16.06 13.74
C LYS A 7 -12.57 -16.20 13.10
N ASP A 8 -12.53 -16.75 11.90
CA ASP A 8 -11.31 -17.05 11.17
C ASP A 8 -11.50 -16.82 9.66
N ILE A 9 -10.42 -17.05 8.90
CA ILE A 9 -10.38 -16.82 7.47
C ILE A 9 -11.29 -17.76 6.68
N ASP A 10 -11.56 -18.96 7.19
CA ASP A 10 -12.39 -19.95 6.49
C ASP A 10 -13.87 -19.68 6.70
N GLU A 11 -14.27 -19.30 7.92
CA GLU A 11 -15.60 -18.75 8.18
C GLU A 11 -15.85 -17.46 7.39
N TYR A 12 -14.82 -16.61 7.22
CA TYR A 12 -14.93 -15.39 6.40
C TYR A 12 -15.15 -15.69 4.92
N LYS A 13 -14.42 -16.66 4.34
CA LYS A 13 -14.64 -17.11 2.96
C LYS A 13 -16.06 -17.66 2.77
N LYS A 14 -16.58 -18.44 3.74
CA LYS A 14 -17.97 -18.92 3.72
C LYS A 14 -18.96 -17.76 3.78
N TRP A 15 -18.74 -16.79 4.65
CA TRP A 15 -19.58 -15.59 4.76
C TRP A 15 -19.61 -14.78 3.46
N LEU A 16 -18.47 -14.56 2.80
CA LEU A 16 -18.40 -13.91 1.49
C LEU A 16 -19.25 -14.65 0.44
N LYS A 17 -19.17 -15.99 0.42
CA LYS A 17 -19.93 -16.83 -0.51
C LYS A 17 -21.43 -16.78 -0.24
N GLU A 18 -21.84 -16.90 1.01
CA GLU A 18 -23.26 -16.97 1.39
C GLU A 18 -23.94 -15.60 1.28
N LYS A 19 -23.32 -14.56 1.85
CA LYS A 19 -23.89 -13.21 1.98
C LYS A 19 -23.71 -12.36 0.74
N HIS A 20 -22.55 -12.43 0.09
CA HIS A 20 -22.19 -11.56 -1.03
C HIS A 20 -22.05 -12.30 -2.36
N LYS A 21 -22.27 -13.63 -2.39
CA LYS A 21 -22.12 -14.47 -3.59
C LYS A 21 -20.71 -14.41 -4.19
N ILE A 22 -19.71 -14.19 -3.35
CA ILE A 22 -18.30 -14.10 -3.75
C ILE A 22 -17.58 -15.37 -3.33
N GLU A 23 -17.05 -16.10 -4.30
CA GLU A 23 -16.20 -17.26 -4.06
C GLU A 23 -14.73 -16.88 -4.15
N ILE A 24 -14.00 -17.05 -3.04
CA ILE A 24 -12.55 -16.90 -3.02
C ILE A 24 -11.91 -18.22 -3.47
N SER A 25 -11.47 -18.23 -4.74
CA SER A 25 -10.91 -19.40 -5.40
C SER A 25 -9.48 -19.13 -5.89
N VAL A 26 -8.83 -20.16 -6.44
CA VAL A 26 -7.55 -20.02 -7.15
C VAL A 26 -7.66 -19.01 -8.30
N LYS A 27 -8.83 -18.92 -8.97
CA LYS A 27 -9.06 -17.92 -10.03
C LYS A 27 -9.00 -16.49 -9.47
N THR A 28 -9.61 -16.27 -8.30
CA THR A 28 -9.60 -14.99 -7.60
C THR A 28 -8.18 -14.58 -7.21
N GLN A 29 -7.40 -15.53 -6.70
CA GLN A 29 -5.98 -15.31 -6.38
C GLN A 29 -5.15 -14.95 -7.61
N LYS A 30 -5.23 -15.74 -8.68
CA LYS A 30 -4.50 -15.48 -9.93
C LYS A 30 -4.84 -14.13 -10.54
N TYR A 31 -6.12 -13.74 -10.46
CA TYR A 31 -6.56 -12.43 -10.92
C TYR A 31 -5.95 -11.30 -10.07
N TYR A 32 -5.99 -11.43 -8.74
CA TYR A 32 -5.31 -10.48 -7.85
C TYR A 32 -3.82 -10.34 -8.15
N GLU A 33 -3.11 -11.46 -8.29
CA GLU A 33 -1.68 -11.48 -8.59
C GLU A 33 -1.39 -10.81 -9.94
N SER A 34 -2.16 -11.13 -10.97
CA SER A 34 -2.02 -10.51 -12.30
C SER A 34 -2.26 -9.00 -12.27
N VAL A 35 -3.30 -8.54 -11.59
CA VAL A 35 -3.61 -7.10 -11.44
C VAL A 35 -2.52 -6.40 -10.64
N ALA A 36 -2.12 -6.95 -9.50
CA ALA A 36 -1.08 -6.34 -8.66
C ALA A 36 0.28 -6.28 -9.38
N THR A 37 0.64 -7.33 -10.14
CA THR A 37 1.83 -7.32 -11.00
C THR A 37 1.74 -6.24 -12.07
N ARG A 38 0.58 -6.08 -12.73
CA ARG A 38 0.39 -5.01 -13.72
C ARG A 38 0.56 -3.62 -13.09
N VAL A 39 -0.10 -3.36 -11.98
CA VAL A 39 0.02 -2.09 -11.24
C VAL A 39 1.47 -1.82 -10.83
N LYS A 40 2.17 -2.83 -10.32
CA LYS A 40 3.60 -2.71 -9.97
C LYS A 40 4.43 -2.29 -11.19
N LEU A 41 4.29 -3.00 -12.32
CA LEU A 41 5.06 -2.72 -13.54
C LEU A 41 4.77 -1.32 -14.11
N ASP A 42 3.52 -0.88 -14.05
CA ASP A 42 3.13 0.45 -14.53
C ASP A 42 3.63 1.55 -13.59
N LEU A 43 3.66 1.28 -12.27
CA LEU A 43 4.26 2.18 -11.30
C LEU A 43 5.79 2.27 -11.47
N GLU A 44 6.48 1.15 -11.68
CA GLU A 44 7.93 1.10 -11.91
C GLU A 44 8.36 1.94 -13.12
N LYS A 45 7.47 2.08 -14.12
CA LYS A 45 7.70 2.87 -15.33
C LYS A 45 7.20 4.31 -15.23
N SER A 46 6.58 4.70 -14.12
CA SER A 46 6.02 6.03 -13.97
C SER A 46 7.08 7.07 -13.67
N ASP A 47 6.90 8.29 -14.20
CA ASP A 47 7.79 9.42 -13.96
C ASP A 47 8.00 9.68 -12.47
N PHE A 48 6.94 9.57 -11.67
CA PHE A 48 7.02 9.63 -10.21
C PHE A 48 8.06 8.66 -9.62
N TRP A 49 7.99 7.38 -9.99
CA TRP A 49 8.87 6.35 -9.42
C TRP A 49 10.30 6.47 -9.94
N ILE A 50 10.45 6.75 -11.23
CA ILE A 50 11.75 6.98 -11.87
C ILE A 50 12.44 8.16 -11.18
N GLN A 51 11.76 9.30 -11.05
CA GLN A 51 12.31 10.49 -10.40
C GLN A 51 12.64 10.23 -8.92
N LEU A 52 11.76 9.54 -8.18
CA LEU A 52 12.02 9.20 -6.78
C LEU A 52 13.29 8.35 -6.62
N THR A 53 13.52 7.39 -7.52
CA THR A 53 14.60 6.41 -7.40
C THR A 53 15.92 6.89 -8.01
N GLU A 54 15.89 7.62 -9.11
CA GLU A 54 17.08 8.19 -9.76
C GLU A 54 17.71 9.31 -8.94
N ASN A 55 16.89 10.10 -8.23
CA ASN A 55 17.37 11.21 -7.40
C ASN A 55 17.91 10.77 -6.04
N LEU A 56 17.89 9.48 -5.67
CA LEU A 56 18.33 9.04 -4.33
C LEU A 56 19.79 9.41 -4.03
N ARG A 57 20.66 9.39 -5.05
CA ARG A 57 22.05 9.81 -4.90
C ARG A 57 22.17 11.30 -4.61
N GLU A 58 21.33 12.11 -5.23
CA GLU A 58 21.26 13.55 -4.97
C GLU A 58 20.69 13.83 -3.58
N TYR A 59 19.63 13.14 -3.19
CA TYR A 59 19.03 13.24 -1.86
C TYR A 59 20.02 12.89 -0.75
N ASP A 60 20.81 11.83 -0.94
CA ASP A 60 21.89 11.48 -0.01
C ASP A 60 23.00 12.54 0.04
N GLY A 61 23.33 13.17 -1.10
CA GLY A 61 24.29 14.27 -1.18
C GLY A 61 23.81 15.56 -0.49
N ASP A 62 22.56 15.95 -0.74
CA ASP A 62 21.88 17.09 -0.09
C ASP A 62 21.85 16.92 1.42
N TYR A 63 21.47 15.73 1.88
CA TYR A 63 21.39 15.41 3.29
C TYR A 63 22.79 15.43 3.92
N LEU A 64 23.79 14.83 3.26
CA LEU A 64 25.19 14.88 3.71
C LEU A 64 25.73 16.30 3.81
N ALA A 65 25.43 17.18 2.86
CA ALA A 65 25.84 18.57 2.90
C ALA A 65 25.20 19.34 4.06
N LYS A 66 23.96 18.99 4.43
CA LYS A 66 23.23 19.63 5.55
C LYS A 66 23.63 19.12 6.92
N THR A 67 23.85 17.82 7.08
CA THR A 67 23.97 17.17 8.40
C THR A 67 25.38 16.66 8.69
N GLY A 68 26.22 16.49 7.66
CA GLY A 68 27.51 15.82 7.77
C GLY A 68 27.42 14.28 7.78
N TYR A 69 26.21 13.70 7.66
CA TYR A 69 25.99 12.26 7.64
C TYR A 69 25.27 11.80 6.37
N ARG A 70 25.48 10.54 5.98
CA ARG A 70 24.76 9.92 4.86
C ARG A 70 23.31 9.64 5.26
N LEU A 71 22.38 9.80 4.33
CA LEU A 71 20.96 9.50 4.52
C LEU A 71 20.71 8.00 4.45
N LEU A 72 21.27 7.36 3.42
CA LEU A 72 21.01 5.98 3.05
C LEU A 72 22.24 5.09 3.30
N THR A 73 22.01 3.78 3.39
CA THR A 73 23.08 2.79 3.30
C THR A 73 23.68 2.75 1.91
N HIS A 74 24.97 2.41 1.83
CA HIS A 74 25.65 2.32 0.56
C HIS A 74 24.99 1.26 -0.34
N GLY A 75 24.63 1.65 -1.56
CA GLY A 75 23.99 0.75 -2.52
C GLY A 75 22.51 0.49 -2.27
N PHE A 76 21.85 1.22 -1.37
CA PHE A 76 20.41 1.12 -1.15
C PHE A 76 19.65 1.33 -2.46
N LYS A 77 18.73 0.40 -2.74
CA LYS A 77 17.79 0.47 -3.88
C LYS A 77 16.41 0.09 -3.36
N PRO A 78 15.42 0.99 -3.44
CA PRO A 78 14.07 0.65 -3.02
C PRO A 78 13.45 -0.32 -4.03
N GLU A 79 12.76 -1.33 -3.51
CA GLU A 79 11.99 -2.28 -4.32
C GLU A 79 10.50 -2.14 -4.03
N LEU A 80 9.70 -2.28 -5.08
CA LEU A 80 8.25 -2.38 -4.95
C LEU A 80 7.86 -3.82 -4.67
N HIS A 81 7.12 -4.01 -3.58
CA HIS A 81 6.61 -5.31 -3.15
C HIS A 81 5.10 -5.37 -3.32
N ILE A 82 4.62 -6.53 -3.77
CA ILE A 82 3.21 -6.87 -3.83
C ILE A 82 2.85 -7.60 -2.53
N LYS A 83 1.77 -7.18 -1.88
CA LYS A 83 1.24 -7.90 -0.73
C LYS A 83 0.78 -9.31 -1.15
N PRO A 84 1.25 -10.38 -0.49
CA PRO A 84 0.77 -11.73 -0.77
C PRO A 84 -0.75 -11.86 -0.62
N PHE A 85 -1.39 -12.66 -1.47
CA PHE A 85 -2.86 -12.78 -1.51
C PHE A 85 -3.48 -13.16 -0.17
N ASP A 86 -2.90 -14.10 0.57
CA ASP A 86 -3.42 -14.51 1.89
C ASP A 86 -3.36 -13.36 2.91
N SER A 87 -2.25 -12.61 2.93
CA SER A 87 -2.10 -11.42 3.79
C SER A 87 -3.07 -10.32 3.39
N PHE A 88 -3.33 -10.16 2.09
CA PHE A 88 -4.34 -9.26 1.57
C PHE A 88 -5.75 -9.67 2.00
N LEU A 89 -6.12 -10.94 1.84
CA LEU A 89 -7.42 -11.46 2.23
C LEU A 89 -7.65 -11.30 3.74
N LEU A 90 -6.63 -11.58 4.57
CA LEU A 90 -6.66 -11.33 6.01
C LEU A 90 -6.89 -9.84 6.34
N LYS A 91 -6.33 -8.91 5.55
CA LYS A 91 -6.60 -7.46 5.70
C LYS A 91 -8.07 -7.15 5.40
N THR A 92 -8.66 -7.75 4.35
CA THR A 92 -10.10 -7.58 4.07
C THR A 92 -10.97 -8.15 5.18
N PHE A 93 -10.60 -9.31 5.74
CA PHE A 93 -11.28 -9.92 6.88
C PHE A 93 -11.25 -8.99 8.10
N ARG A 94 -10.08 -8.42 8.42
CA ARG A 94 -9.95 -7.44 9.51
C ARG A 94 -10.87 -6.25 9.32
N LYS A 95 -10.84 -5.60 8.15
CA LYS A 95 -11.67 -4.42 7.86
C LYS A 95 -13.17 -4.72 7.90
N ASN A 96 -13.60 -5.81 7.26
CA ASN A 96 -15.02 -6.14 7.15
C ASN A 96 -15.60 -6.69 8.46
N ILE A 97 -14.83 -7.49 9.19
CA ILE A 97 -15.37 -8.26 10.32
C ILE A 97 -14.83 -7.74 11.65
N ILE A 98 -13.51 -7.75 11.83
CA ILE A 98 -12.89 -7.49 13.15
C ILE A 98 -13.05 -6.02 13.54
N GLU A 99 -12.67 -5.11 12.65
CA GLU A 99 -12.67 -3.66 12.83
C GLU A 99 -14.06 -3.03 12.59
N ASN A 100 -15.01 -3.79 12.06
CA ASN A 100 -16.38 -3.33 11.83
C ASN A 100 -17.16 -3.19 13.14
N LYS A 101 -17.26 -1.94 13.63
CA LYS A 101 -18.03 -1.55 14.81
C LYS A 101 -19.56 -1.62 14.61
N CYS A 102 -20.02 -1.77 13.37
CA CYS A 102 -21.43 -1.82 12.99
C CYS A 102 -21.95 -3.24 12.73
N TRP A 103 -21.17 -4.28 13.03
CA TRP A 103 -21.56 -5.67 12.78
C TRP A 103 -22.95 -6.02 13.38
N PRO A 104 -23.84 -6.74 12.67
CA PRO A 104 -23.66 -7.38 11.36
C PRO A 104 -23.91 -6.47 10.14
N ASP A 105 -24.18 -5.21 10.37
CA ASP A 105 -24.43 -4.23 9.31
C ASP A 105 -23.12 -3.77 8.65
N GLU A 106 -23.29 -3.09 7.52
CA GLU A 106 -22.18 -2.57 6.74
C GLU A 106 -21.32 -1.58 7.56
N PRO A 107 -19.97 -1.69 7.53
CA PRO A 107 -19.12 -0.70 8.17
C PRO A 107 -19.31 0.66 7.50
N LYS A 108 -18.99 1.74 8.22
CA LYS A 108 -19.11 3.12 7.70
C LYS A 108 -18.42 3.33 6.34
N ASP A 109 -17.30 2.64 6.12
CA ASP A 109 -16.50 2.74 4.89
C ASP A 109 -16.91 1.74 3.79
N ARG A 110 -18.08 1.11 3.93
CA ARG A 110 -18.60 0.02 3.08
C ARG A 110 -17.80 -1.27 3.16
N TRP A 111 -18.42 -2.35 2.71
CA TRP A 111 -17.71 -3.63 2.59
C TRP A 111 -16.53 -3.54 1.61
N VAL A 112 -15.41 -4.13 1.97
CA VAL A 112 -14.24 -4.34 1.11
C VAL A 112 -14.45 -5.64 0.34
N LEU A 113 -14.84 -5.54 -0.92
CA LEU A 113 -15.22 -6.65 -1.80
C LEU A 113 -14.45 -6.56 -3.13
N PRO A 114 -14.42 -7.62 -3.98
CA PRO A 114 -13.63 -7.63 -5.22
C PRO A 114 -13.85 -6.45 -6.17
N ASN A 115 -15.04 -5.87 -6.18
CA ASN A 115 -15.36 -4.71 -7.01
C ASN A 115 -14.79 -3.38 -6.50
N ASN A 116 -14.25 -3.32 -5.28
CA ASN A 116 -13.71 -2.08 -4.71
C ASN A 116 -12.42 -2.26 -3.90
N TRP A 117 -11.97 -3.49 -3.67
CA TRP A 117 -10.89 -3.79 -2.72
C TRP A 117 -9.54 -3.14 -3.07
N TYR A 118 -9.26 -2.89 -4.35
CA TYR A 118 -8.04 -2.23 -4.82
C TYR A 118 -8.00 -0.76 -4.40
N SER A 119 -9.17 -0.11 -4.36
CA SER A 119 -9.30 1.28 -3.91
C SER A 119 -9.33 1.43 -2.39
N ARG A 120 -9.65 0.35 -1.66
CA ARG A 120 -9.90 0.34 -0.20
C ARG A 120 -8.75 -0.22 0.63
N ILE A 121 -7.82 -0.96 0.03
CA ILE A 121 -6.63 -1.48 0.69
C ILE A 121 -5.43 -0.64 0.24
N ASN A 122 -4.76 0.00 1.18
CA ASN A 122 -3.81 1.07 0.90
C ASN A 122 -2.38 0.60 0.63
N ASP A 123 -2.12 -0.68 0.89
CA ASP A 123 -0.80 -1.29 0.98
C ASP A 123 -0.74 -2.59 0.13
N ILE A 124 -1.43 -2.59 -1.02
CA ILE A 124 -1.33 -3.69 -2.01
C ILE A 124 0.05 -3.65 -2.66
N ILE A 125 0.46 -2.46 -3.10
CA ILE A 125 1.80 -2.16 -3.60
C ILE A 125 2.48 -1.28 -2.56
N ARG A 126 3.66 -1.68 -2.12
CA ARG A 126 4.38 -0.96 -1.07
C ARG A 126 5.88 -1.00 -1.28
N THR A 127 6.59 -0.03 -0.72
CA THR A 127 8.05 -0.01 -0.66
C THR A 127 8.51 0.49 0.69
N LEU A 128 9.75 0.15 1.06
CA LEU A 128 10.38 0.56 2.31
C LEU A 128 11.68 1.32 2.00
N PHE A 129 11.79 2.53 2.54
CA PHE A 129 13.00 3.33 2.58
C PHE A 129 13.59 3.28 3.98
N GLU A 130 14.79 2.73 4.09
CA GLU A 130 15.55 2.70 5.34
C GLU A 130 16.54 3.85 5.36
N VAL A 131 16.36 4.77 6.31
CA VAL A 131 17.26 5.90 6.55
C VAL A 131 18.07 5.65 7.83
N LYS A 132 19.24 6.29 7.93
CA LYS A 132 20.13 6.07 9.08
C LYS A 132 19.67 6.74 10.36
N TYR A 133 19.00 7.89 10.25
CA TYR A 133 18.68 8.76 11.37
C TYR A 133 17.24 9.25 11.29
N LEU A 134 16.70 9.64 12.45
CA LEU A 134 15.30 10.02 12.62
C LEU A 134 14.91 11.23 11.77
N ASP A 135 15.76 12.26 11.72
CA ASP A 135 15.60 13.44 10.87
C ASP A 135 15.67 13.11 9.36
N GLY A 136 16.34 12.01 9.01
CA GLY A 136 16.32 11.44 7.66
C GLY A 136 14.92 11.03 7.21
N VAL A 137 14.03 10.65 8.14
CA VAL A 137 12.64 10.30 7.82
C VAL A 137 11.90 11.54 7.35
N GLU A 138 12.00 12.64 8.10
CA GLU A 138 11.38 13.93 7.73
C GLU A 138 11.95 14.47 6.41
N PHE A 139 13.25 14.34 6.22
CA PHE A 139 13.90 14.71 4.97
C PHE A 139 13.33 13.93 3.79
N MET A 140 13.21 12.60 3.89
CA MET A 140 12.65 11.78 2.82
C MET A 140 11.16 12.04 2.59
N ILE A 141 10.37 12.28 3.65
CA ILE A 141 8.97 12.73 3.51
C ILE A 141 8.90 13.98 2.64
N SER A 142 9.78 14.97 2.90
CA SER A 142 9.77 16.24 2.15
C SER A 142 10.08 16.03 0.66
N LYS A 143 11.04 15.13 0.34
CA LYS A 143 11.39 14.80 -1.05
C LYS A 143 10.24 14.08 -1.77
N VAL A 144 9.60 13.10 -1.12
CA VAL A 144 8.43 12.42 -1.70
C VAL A 144 7.28 13.39 -1.93
N LYS A 145 7.00 14.29 -0.96
CA LYS A 145 5.96 15.32 -1.12
C LYS A 145 6.25 16.27 -2.29
N SER A 146 7.49 16.74 -2.44
CA SER A 146 7.88 17.60 -3.56
C SER A 146 7.58 16.94 -4.90
N ILE A 147 7.96 15.66 -5.07
CA ILE A 147 7.67 14.93 -6.31
C ILE A 147 6.15 14.77 -6.49
N CYS A 148 5.40 14.47 -5.42
CA CYS A 148 3.94 14.41 -5.52
C CYS A 148 3.33 15.74 -5.97
N GLU A 149 3.79 16.87 -5.43
CA GLU A 149 3.33 18.21 -5.82
C GLU A 149 3.66 18.53 -7.28
N GLU A 150 4.87 18.21 -7.75
CA GLU A 150 5.30 18.38 -9.14
C GLU A 150 4.43 17.58 -10.12
N HIS A 151 4.01 16.38 -9.73
CA HIS A 151 3.15 15.50 -10.53
C HIS A 151 1.65 15.69 -10.26
N SER A 152 1.27 16.71 -9.48
CA SER A 152 -0.14 16.95 -9.06
C SER A 152 -0.82 15.73 -8.43
N MET A 153 -0.06 14.93 -7.69
CA MET A 153 -0.51 13.74 -6.99
C MET A 153 -0.83 14.04 -5.53
N GLY A 154 -1.94 13.48 -5.03
CA GLY A 154 -2.25 13.53 -3.60
C GLY A 154 -1.30 12.66 -2.79
N CYS A 155 -0.71 13.23 -1.74
CA CYS A 155 0.15 12.52 -0.79
C CYS A 155 -0.37 12.68 0.64
N LYS A 156 -0.82 11.59 1.26
CA LYS A 156 -1.21 11.58 2.67
C LYS A 156 -0.08 10.99 3.50
N VAL A 157 0.33 11.68 4.56
CA VAL A 157 1.38 11.20 5.48
C VAL A 157 0.77 10.84 6.83
N SER A 158 1.20 9.71 7.37
CA SER A 158 0.91 9.24 8.72
C SER A 158 2.23 8.96 9.42
N LEU A 159 2.51 9.67 10.50
CA LEU A 159 3.70 9.46 11.32
C LEU A 159 3.36 8.47 12.43
N GLU A 160 4.24 7.50 12.64
CA GLU A 160 4.15 6.50 13.70
C GLU A 160 5.44 6.59 14.53
N ALA A 161 5.29 6.99 15.79
CA ALA A 161 6.38 7.04 16.76
C ALA A 161 6.05 6.06 17.91
N THR A 162 7.01 5.22 18.30
CA THR A 162 6.89 4.39 19.51
C THR A 162 7.64 5.03 20.68
N GLU A 163 7.29 4.63 21.90
CA GLU A 163 7.99 5.05 23.13
C GLU A 163 9.47 4.63 23.13
N GLU A 164 9.84 3.62 22.34
CA GLU A 164 11.19 3.08 22.19
C GLU A 164 12.04 3.89 21.19
N GLY A 165 11.49 4.94 20.58
CA GLY A 165 12.19 5.81 19.64
C GLY A 165 12.16 5.32 18.18
N TYR A 166 11.40 4.26 17.87
CA TYR A 166 11.13 3.86 16.49
C TYR A 166 10.29 4.95 15.82
N TYR A 167 10.82 5.51 14.73
CA TYR A 167 10.16 6.55 13.96
C TYR A 167 9.95 6.08 12.54
N ALA A 168 8.70 5.81 12.20
CA ALA A 168 8.29 5.43 10.85
C ALA A 168 7.27 6.42 10.30
N ALA A 169 7.27 6.56 8.98
CA ALA A 169 6.29 7.32 8.25
C ALA A 169 5.68 6.45 7.17
N HIS A 170 4.35 6.45 7.10
CA HIS A 170 3.58 5.86 6.02
C HIS A 170 3.03 6.97 5.13
N LEU A 171 3.45 6.98 3.87
CA LEU A 171 2.96 7.88 2.85
C LEU A 171 2.06 7.11 1.89
N TYR A 172 0.88 7.65 1.63
CA TYR A 172 -0.11 7.06 0.75
C TYR A 172 -0.32 7.96 -0.45
N ILE A 173 -0.02 7.41 -1.63
CA ILE A 173 -0.16 8.09 -2.92
C ILE A 173 -1.21 7.34 -3.73
N ARG A 174 -2.17 8.05 -4.30
CA ARG A 174 -3.22 7.44 -5.12
C ARG A 174 -2.97 7.69 -6.61
N LYS A 175 -3.13 6.66 -7.41
CA LYS A 175 -2.96 6.71 -8.86
C LYS A 175 -3.93 5.74 -9.54
N GLU A 176 -4.45 6.17 -10.69
CA GLU A 176 -5.29 5.32 -11.53
C GLU A 176 -4.43 4.44 -12.44
N PHE A 177 -4.84 3.18 -12.59
CA PHE A 177 -4.18 2.19 -13.43
C PHE A 177 -5.19 1.48 -14.31
N GLU A 178 -4.82 1.27 -15.57
CA GLU A 178 -5.55 0.42 -16.48
C GLU A 178 -5.14 -1.05 -16.25
N ILE A 179 -6.11 -1.88 -15.88
CA ILE A 179 -5.90 -3.28 -15.54
C ILE A 179 -6.76 -4.20 -16.41
N PRO A 180 -6.38 -5.47 -16.60
CA PRO A 180 -7.22 -6.43 -17.30
C PRO A 180 -8.48 -6.77 -16.49
N LYS A 181 -9.63 -6.85 -17.16
CA LYS A 181 -10.85 -7.49 -16.67
C LYS A 181 -10.78 -8.99 -16.89
N VAL A 182 -11.58 -9.73 -16.11
CA VAL A 182 -11.80 -11.17 -16.32
C VAL A 182 -12.45 -11.47 -17.70
N THR A 183 -13.11 -10.48 -18.30
CA THR A 183 -13.79 -10.58 -19.60
C THR A 183 -12.90 -10.27 -20.81
N TRP A 184 -11.56 -10.19 -20.64
CA TRP A 184 -10.59 -9.84 -21.70
C TRP A 184 -10.66 -8.40 -22.24
N ASP A 185 -11.30 -7.51 -21.48
CA ASP A 185 -11.31 -6.06 -21.68
C ASP A 185 -10.44 -5.39 -20.60
N THR A 186 -10.37 -4.06 -20.54
CA THR A 186 -9.67 -3.31 -19.47
C THR A 186 -10.62 -2.48 -18.61
N GLU A 187 -10.21 -2.19 -17.38
CA GLU A 187 -10.85 -1.19 -16.52
C GLU A 187 -9.80 -0.30 -15.86
N TRP A 188 -10.22 0.90 -15.51
CA TRP A 188 -9.46 1.81 -14.68
C TRP A 188 -9.80 1.58 -13.22
N ILE A 189 -8.77 1.36 -12.41
CA ILE A 189 -8.90 1.28 -10.96
C ILE A 189 -8.00 2.31 -10.29
N ASP A 190 -8.51 2.92 -9.21
CA ASP A 190 -7.72 3.78 -8.33
C ASP A 190 -7.05 2.93 -7.25
N VAL A 191 -5.72 2.98 -7.20
CA VAL A 191 -4.90 2.19 -6.27
C VAL A 191 -4.07 3.13 -5.40
N SER A 192 -4.04 2.84 -4.10
CA SER A 192 -3.13 3.48 -3.16
C SER A 192 -1.82 2.70 -3.08
N ILE A 193 -0.72 3.42 -3.22
CA ILE A 193 0.66 2.95 -3.07
C ILE A 193 1.16 3.42 -1.70
N GLU A 194 1.72 2.50 -0.92
CA GLU A 194 2.31 2.81 0.38
C GLU A 194 3.83 2.94 0.28
N ILE A 195 4.35 4.11 0.63
CA ILE A 195 5.79 4.32 0.83
C ILE A 195 6.03 4.38 2.33
N GLN A 196 6.73 3.39 2.85
CA GLN A 196 7.16 3.36 4.24
C GLN A 196 8.57 3.93 4.33
N ILE A 197 8.82 4.78 5.31
CA ILE A 197 10.15 5.31 5.61
C ILE A 197 10.42 5.01 7.09
N THR A 198 11.54 4.36 7.39
CA THR A 198 11.91 3.97 8.75
C THR A 198 13.38 4.20 9.02
N THR A 199 13.74 4.36 10.28
CA THR A 199 15.12 4.22 10.74
C THR A 199 15.60 2.78 10.69
N GLN A 200 16.92 2.56 10.59
CA GLN A 200 17.57 1.24 10.62
C GLN A 200 17.60 0.55 12.00
N ILE A 201 17.11 1.22 13.05
CA ILE A 201 17.17 0.78 14.45
C ILE A 201 15.89 0.01 14.81
#